data_AF-A0A7J4NU93-F1
#
_entry.id   AF-A0A7J4NU93-F1
#
_cell.length_a   1.000
_cell.length_b   1.000
_cell.length_c   1.000
_cell.angle_alpha   90.00
_cell.angle_beta   90.00
_cell.angle_gamma   90.00
#
_symmetry.space_group_name_H-M   'P 1'
#
loop_
_entity.id
_entity.type
_entity.pdbx_description
1 polymer ?
#
loop_
_entity_poly.entity_id
_entity_poly.type
_entity_poly.pdbx_seq_one_letter_code
_entity_poly.pdbx_strand_id
1 'polypeptide(L)' 'MNDESRDVLFMECKWGTLSLKQSLAILEKLKVKAGFVNWNKGKRIEFFGIAAKKITGKKELKKKGFVVFDLDNL' A
#
# COMPACT_ATOMS: atom_id res chain seq x y z
N MET A 1 -0.80 11.47 6.46
CA MET A 1 0.45 11.59 7.23
C MET A 1 0.06 12.07 8.61
N ASN A 2 0.79 11.66 9.64
CA ASN A 2 0.65 12.19 10.98
C ASN A 2 1.99 12.78 11.40
N ASP A 3 2.03 14.08 11.67
CA ASP A 3 3.28 14.78 12.02
C ASP A 3 3.77 14.43 13.43
N GLU A 4 2.86 14.13 14.36
CA GLU A 4 3.22 13.76 15.74
C GLU A 4 3.82 12.36 15.81
N SER A 5 3.14 11.37 15.23
CA SER A 5 3.63 9.97 15.23
C SER A 5 4.65 9.68 14.11
N ARG A 6 4.79 10.60 13.14
CA ARG A 6 5.60 10.43 11.93
C ARG A 6 5.17 9.25 11.05
N ASP A 7 3.89 8.88 11.12
CA ASP A 7 3.32 7.83 10.29
C ASP A 7 3.01 8.35 8.88
N VAL A 8 3.43 7.58 7.87
CA VAL A 8 3.04 7.81 6.48
C VAL A 8 2.49 6.54 5.86
N LEU A 9 1.33 6.67 5.20
CA LEU A 9 0.77 5.63 4.35
C LEU A 9 1.00 6.01 2.89
N PHE A 10 1.79 5.19 2.20
CA PHE A 10 1.86 5.21 0.75
C PHE A 10 0.84 4.24 0.19
N MET A 11 -0.04 4.72 -0.68
CA MET A 11 -1.09 3.91 -1.27
C MET A 11 -1.12 4.09 -2.78
N GLU A 12 -1.37 3.00 -3.50
CA GLU A 12 -1.62 3.02 -4.93
C GLU A 12 -3.04 2.50 -5.23
N CYS A 13 -3.80 3.27 -6.01
CA CYS A 13 -5.13 2.89 -6.46
C CYS A 13 -5.09 2.39 -7.90
N LYS A 14 -5.78 1.27 -8.18
CA LYS A 14 -5.93 0.68 -9.52
C LYS A 14 -7.38 0.38 -9.83
N TRP A 15 -7.89 0.95 -10.91
CA TRP A 15 -9.23 0.65 -11.39
C TRP A 15 -9.25 -0.70 -12.12
N GLY A 16 -9.58 -1.78 -11.40
CA GLY A 16 -9.63 -3.12 -11.98
C GLY A 16 -9.54 -4.24 -10.93
N THR A 17 -9.49 -5.48 -11.42
CA THR A 17 -9.26 -6.67 -10.61
C THR A 17 -7.77 -6.99 -10.56
N LEU A 18 -7.22 -7.12 -9.35
CA LEU A 18 -5.83 -7.49 -9.15
C LEU A 18 -5.70 -8.87 -8.53
N SER A 19 -4.80 -9.66 -9.10
CA SER A 19 -4.29 -10.86 -8.45
C SER A 19 -3.33 -10.51 -7.31
N LEU A 20 -3.08 -11.49 -6.43
CA LEU A 20 -2.03 -11.40 -5.42
C LEU A 20 -0.66 -11.02 -6.04
N LYS A 21 -0.26 -11.68 -7.13
CA LYS A 21 1.02 -11.45 -7.80
C LYS A 21 1.13 -10.02 -8.35
N GLN A 22 0.07 -9.52 -8.99
CA GLN A 22 0.02 -8.14 -9.47
C GLN A 22 0.09 -7.14 -8.32
N SER A 23 -0.64 -7.40 -7.24
CA SER A 23 -0.66 -6.54 -6.05
C SER A 23 0.72 -6.44 -5.42
N LEU A 24 1.43 -7.56 -5.25
CA LEU A 24 2.80 -7.58 -4.74
C LEU A 24 3.76 -6.81 -5.64
N ALA A 25 3.68 -6.99 -6.97
CA ALA A 25 4.52 -6.27 -7.91
C ALA A 25 4.28 -4.74 -7.87
N ILE A 26 3.04 -4.31 -7.66
CA ILE A 26 2.69 -2.89 -7.49
C ILE A 26 3.27 -2.35 -6.17
N LEU A 27 3.09 -3.10 -5.07
CA LEU A 27 3.59 -2.70 -3.75
C LEU A 27 5.12 -2.57 -3.70
N GLU A 28 5.86 -3.46 -4.37
CA GLU A 28 7.32 -3.34 -4.47
C GLU A 28 7.75 -2.09 -5.25
N LYS A 29 7.06 -1.79 -6.36
CA LYS A 29 7.28 -0.52 -7.09
C LYS A 29 6.91 0.70 -6.23
N LEU A 30 5.88 0.59 -5.40
CA LEU A 30 5.46 1.66 -4.50
C LEU A 30 6.51 1.96 -3.42
N LYS A 31 7.16 0.93 -2.86
CA LYS A 31 8.28 1.09 -1.92
C LYS A 31 9.45 1.86 -2.55
N VAL A 32 9.81 1.53 -3.79
CA VAL A 32 10.85 2.27 -4.53
C VAL A 32 10.44 3.74 -4.71
N LYS A 33 9.19 4.01 -5.11
CA LYS A 33 8.66 5.38 -5.26
C LYS A 33 8.65 6.17 -3.95
N ALA A 34 8.32 5.52 -2.82
CA ALA A 34 8.31 6.15 -1.50
C ALA A 34 9.71 6.64 -1.07
N GLY A 35 10.78 6.01 -1.56
CA GLY A 35 12.16 6.43 -1.31
C GLY A 35 12.50 7.84 -1.82
N PHE A 36 11.75 8.35 -2.79
CA PHE A 36 11.91 9.71 -3.34
C PHE A 36 11.16 10.78 -2.54
N VAL A 37 10.31 10.39 -1.59
CA VAL A 37 9.60 11.34 -0.74
C VAL A 37 10.50 11.73 0.43
N ASN A 38 10.85 13.01 0.54
CA ASN A 38 11.81 13.52 1.54
C ASN A 38 11.21 13.77 2.92
N TRP A 39 9.88 13.81 3.05
CA TRP A 39 9.21 14.06 4.33
C TRP A 39 9.66 13.06 5.40
N ASN A 40 10.22 13.55 6.51
CA ASN A 40 10.76 12.77 7.64
C ASN A 40 11.60 11.53 7.24
N LYS A 41 12.36 11.61 6.14
CA LYS A 41 13.16 10.48 5.63
C LYS A 41 14.15 9.99 6.70
N GLY A 42 14.16 8.68 6.95
CA GLY A 42 14.96 8.04 7.99
C GLY A 42 14.39 8.12 9.42
N LYS A 43 13.30 8.87 9.65
CA LYS A 43 12.66 9.02 10.97
C LYS A 43 11.17 8.65 10.99
N ARG A 44 10.57 8.42 9.83
CA ARG A 44 9.15 8.09 9.66
C ARG A 44 8.88 6.60 9.74
N ILE A 45 7.66 6.26 10.12
CA ILE A 45 7.14 4.89 10.06
C ILE A 45 6.34 4.76 8.76
N GLU A 46 6.70 3.80 7.92
CA GLU A 46 6.12 3.62 6.60
C GLU A 46 5.13 2.46 6.55
N PHE A 47 3.93 2.76 6.08
CA PHE A 47 2.90 1.80 5.73
C PHE A 47 2.67 1.80 4.23
N PHE A 48 2.38 0.63 3.68
CA PHE A 48 2.13 0.46 2.25
C PHE A 48 0.77 -0.17 2.03
N GLY A 49 0.05 0.35 1.04
CA GLY A 49 -1.28 -0.14 0.73
C GLY A 49 -1.64 -0.14 -0.74
N ILE A 50 -2.69 -0.89 -1.04
CA ILE A 50 -3.25 -1.00 -2.38
C ILE A 50 -4.78 -0.95 -2.31
N ALA A 51 -5.36 -0.16 -3.20
CA ALA A 51 -6.80 -0.06 -3.41
C ALA A 51 -7.13 -0.50 -4.85
N ALA A 52 -8.17 -1.31 -5.02
CA ALA A 52 -8.66 -1.65 -6.35
C ALA A 52 -10.17 -1.92 -6.40
N LYS A 53 -10.72 -2.20 -7.60
CA LYS A 53 -12.13 -2.64 -7.70
C LYS A 53 -12.32 -3.97 -6.96
N LYS A 54 -11.43 -4.92 -7.22
CA LYS A 54 -11.40 -6.25 -6.57
C LYS A 54 -9.97 -6.71 -6.39
N ILE A 55 -9.66 -7.32 -5.25
CA ILE A 55 -8.34 -7.91 -5.00
C ILE A 55 -8.51 -9.37 -4.59
N THR A 56 -7.82 -10.29 -5.27
CA THR A 56 -7.70 -11.68 -4.83
C THR A 56 -6.44 -11.86 -3.95
N GLY A 57 -6.51 -12.74 -2.95
CA GLY A 57 -5.39 -12.94 -2.02
C GLY A 57 -5.26 -11.89 -0.90
N LYS A 58 -6.33 -11.13 -0.60
CA LYS A 58 -6.35 -10.08 0.45
C LYS A 58 -5.82 -10.56 1.81
N LYS A 59 -6.16 -11.79 2.22
CA LYS A 59 -5.70 -12.36 3.48
C LYS A 59 -4.18 -12.46 3.54
N GLU A 60 -3.53 -12.85 2.45
CA GLU A 60 -2.07 -12.95 2.40
C GLU A 60 -1.40 -11.59 2.39
N LEU A 61 -1.96 -10.62 1.65
CA LEU A 61 -1.47 -9.24 1.67
C LEU A 61 -1.56 -8.63 3.08
N LYS A 62 -2.70 -8.81 3.77
CA LYS A 62 -2.89 -8.36 5.15
C LYS A 62 -1.92 -9.04 6.13
N LYS A 63 -1.70 -10.36 5.99
CA LYS A 63 -0.70 -11.10 6.79
C LYS A 63 0.72 -10.56 6.61
N LYS A 64 1.04 -9.98 5.44
CA LYS A 64 2.32 -9.32 5.16
C LYS A 64 2.40 -7.87 5.65
N GLY A 65 1.36 -7.37 6.33
CA GLY A 65 1.32 -6.02 6.90
C GLY A 65 0.85 -4.92 5.94
N PHE A 66 0.34 -5.28 4.75
CA PHE A 66 -0.17 -4.29 3.80
C PHE A 66 -1.59 -3.83 4.13
N VAL A 67 -1.84 -2.54 3.91
CA VAL A 67 -3.20 -1.97 3.92
C VAL A 67 -3.89 -2.35 2.61
N VAL A 68 -5.03 -3.04 2.69
CA VAL A 68 -5.72 -3.56 1.49
C VAL A 68 -7.16 -3.10 1.50
N PHE A 69 -7.56 -2.46 0.40
CA PHE A 69 -8.92 -1.97 0.20
C PHE A 69 -9.45 -2.43 -1.16
N ASP A 70 -10.70 -2.91 -1.21
CA ASP A 70 -11.39 -3.13 -2.47
C ASP A 70 -12.85 -2.72 -2.43
N LEU A 71 -13.35 -2.24 -3.57
CA LEU A 71 -14.71 -1.71 -3.72
C LEU A 71 -15.79 -2.78 -3.76
N ASP A 72 -15.44 -4.01 -4.15
CA ASP A 72 -16.35 -5.18 -4.12
C ASP A 72 -16.84 -5.52 -2.68
N ASN A 73 -16.25 -4.88 -1.65
CA ASN A 73 -16.53 -5.08 -0.24
C ASN A 73 -17.04 -3.81 0.48
N LEU A 74 -17.53 -2.81 -0.27
CA LEU A 74 -18.13 -1.60 0.28
C LEU A 74 -19.65 -1.74 0.48
#